data_AF-M1CQL0-F1
#
_entry.id   AF-M1CQL0-F1
#
_cell.length_a   1.000
_cell.length_b   1.000
_cell.length_c   1.000
_cell.angle_alpha   90.00
_cell.angle_beta   90.00
_cell.angle_gamma   90.00
#
_symmetry.space_group_name_H-M   'P 1'
#
loop_
_entity.id
_entity.type
_entity.pdbx_description
1 polymer ?
#
loop_
_entity_poly.entity_id
_entity_poly.type
_entity_poly.pdbx_seq_one_letter_code
_entity_poly.pdbx_strand_id
1 'polypeptide(L)' 'MSVYFKFKSAKDYDSIPIDGHFITVGNLKEKIFESKHLGRGTDFDLVVTNAQSNEGWLASI' A
#
# COMPACT_ATOMS: atom_id res chain seq x y z
N MET A 1 -9.13 1.39 12.55
CA MET A 1 -9.55 1.45 11.13
C MET A 1 -8.50 0.70 10.32
N SER A 2 -8.84 0.16 9.15
CA SER A 2 -7.85 -0.53 8.30
C SER A 2 -8.01 -0.11 6.85
N VAL A 3 -6.88 0.01 6.16
CA VAL A 3 -6.86 0.19 4.71
C VAL A 3 -6.77 -1.19 4.08
N TYR A 4 -7.74 -1.50 3.21
CA TYR A 4 -7.74 -2.74 2.44
C TYR A 4 -7.00 -2.51 1.12
N PHE A 5 -6.03 -3.37 0.83
CA PHE A 5 -5.23 -3.30 -0.39
C PHE A 5 -5.09 -4.69 -0.99
N LYS A 6 -4.75 -4.75 -2.27
CA LYS A 6 -4.49 -6.02 -2.96
C LYS A 6 -3.44 -5.81 -4.03
N PHE A 7 -2.48 -6.72 -4.12
CA PHE A 7 -1.57 -6.74 -5.27
C PHE A 7 -2.31 -7.12 -6.53
N LYS A 8 -1.95 -6.52 -7.66
CA LYS A 8 -2.56 -6.83 -8.96
C LYS A 8 -2.57 -8.34 -9.27
N SER A 9 -1.54 -9.05 -8.85
CA SER A 9 -1.38 -10.50 -9.02
C SER A 9 -2.08 -11.35 -7.96
N ALA A 10 -2.49 -10.76 -6.82
CA ALA A 10 -3.14 -11.48 -5.74
C ALA A 10 -4.65 -11.62 -5.97
N LYS A 11 -5.25 -12.70 -5.46
CA LYS A 11 -6.70 -12.93 -5.55
C LYS A 11 -7.45 -12.17 -4.45
N ASP A 12 -6.96 -12.29 -3.23
CA ASP A 12 -7.58 -11.79 -2.01
C ASP A 12 -7.00 -10.44 -1.56
N TYR A 13 -7.79 -9.69 -0.78
CA TYR A 13 -7.37 -8.43 -0.19
C TYR A 13 -6.68 -8.66 1.16
N ASP A 14 -5.63 -7.88 1.39
CA ASP A 14 -4.97 -7.72 2.67
C ASP A 14 -5.41 -6.41 3.33
N SER A 15 -5.07 -6.25 4.61
CA SER A 15 -5.36 -5.02 5.34
C SER A 15 -4.16 -4.54 6.13
N ILE A 16 -3.97 -3.22 6.15
CA ILE A 16 -3.01 -2.53 7.01
C ILE A 16 -3.78 -1.77 8.09
N PRO A 17 -3.51 -2.03 9.38
CA PRO A 17 -4.09 -1.24 10.45
C PRO A 17 -3.53 0.20 10.41
N ILE A 18 -4.43 1.17 10.47
CA ILE A 18 -4.10 2.60 10.53
C ILE A 18 -4.51 3.20 11.87
N ASP A 19 -3.64 4.07 12.38
CA ASP A 19 -3.88 4.84 13.60
C ASP A 19 -4.39 6.23 13.19
N GLY A 20 -5.72 6.40 13.20
CA GLY A 20 -6.40 7.62 12.74
C GLY A 20 -7.33 7.41 11.54
N HIS A 21 -7.80 8.54 10.99
CA HIS A 21 -8.77 8.55 9.88
C HIS A 21 -8.11 8.40 8.50
N PHE A 22 -6.85 8.83 8.36
CA PHE A 22 -6.13 8.87 7.09
C PHE A 22 -4.70 8.39 7.27
N ILE A 23 -4.11 7.88 6.18
CA ILE A 23 -2.70 7.51 6.10
C ILE A 23 -2.11 8.12 4.82
N THR A 24 -0.87 8.58 4.89
CA THR A 24 -0.13 9.02 3.70
C THR A 24 0.26 7.82 2.84
N VAL A 25 0.39 8.02 1.53
CA VAL A 25 0.78 6.96 0.61
C VAL A 25 2.18 6.42 0.96
N GLY A 26 3.12 7.27 1.37
CA GLY A 26 4.45 6.86 1.83
C GLY A 26 4.39 5.90 3.01
N ASN A 27 3.72 6.28 4.11
CA ASN A 27 3.59 5.42 5.29
C ASN A 27 2.82 4.13 4.99
N LEU A 28 1.83 4.19 4.09
CA LEU A 28 1.11 2.98 3.66
C LEU A 28 2.06 2.02 2.93
N LYS A 29 2.89 2.53 2.01
CA LYS A 29 3.89 1.71 1.32
C LYS A 29 4.86 1.07 2.31
N GLU A 30 5.42 1.85 3.24
CA GLU A 30 6.34 1.34 4.28
C GLU A 30 5.70 0.20 5.08
N LYS A 31 4.48 0.40 5.57
CA LYS A 31 3.75 -0.65 6.31
C LYS A 31 3.48 -1.89 5.46
N ILE A 32 3.25 -1.75 4.15
CA ILE A 32 3.10 -2.89 3.23
C ILE A 32 4.44 -3.62 3.07
N PHE A 33 5.55 -2.88 2.92
CA PHE A 33 6.89 -3.47 2.84
C PHE A 33 7.22 -4.30 4.08
N GLU A 34 6.94 -3.74 5.27
CA GLU A 34 7.13 -4.43 6.55
C GLU A 34 6.22 -5.66 6.67
N SER A 35 4.91 -5.49 6.43
CA SER A 35 3.91 -6.57 6.59
C SER A 35 4.14 -7.73 5.61
N LYS A 36 4.49 -7.43 4.36
CA LYS A 36 4.70 -8.42 3.29
C LYS A 36 6.15 -8.85 3.12
N HIS A 37 7.04 -8.39 3.98
CA HIS A 37 8.47 -8.74 3.97
C HIS A 37 9.11 -8.54 2.60
N LEU A 38 8.73 -7.45 1.91
CA LEU A 38 9.16 -7.14 0.55
C LEU A 38 10.57 -6.52 0.50
N GLY A 39 11.34 -6.56 1.58
CA GLY A 39 12.65 -5.92 1.67
C GLY A 39 12.55 -4.39 1.79
N ARG A 40 13.68 -3.68 1.57
CA ARG A 40 13.83 -2.25 1.88
C ARG A 40 13.37 -1.28 0.78
N GLY A 41 12.53 -1.71 -0.17
CA GLY A 41 12.06 -0.84 -1.26
C GLY A 41 13.14 -0.27 -2.18
N THR A 42 14.40 -0.74 -2.05
CA THR A 42 15.54 -0.28 -2.85
C THR A 42 15.60 -0.93 -4.23
N ASP A 43 14.91 -2.06 -4.42
CA ASP A 43 14.94 -2.84 -5.66
C ASP A 43 13.67 -2.63 -6.52
N PHE A 44 12.55 -2.24 -5.88
CA PHE A 44 11.28 -2.00 -6.54
C PHE A 44 10.40 -1.01 -5.75
N ASP A 45 9.63 -0.19 -6.47
CA ASP A 45 8.63 0.73 -5.89
C ASP A 45 7.22 0.13 -5.97
N LEU A 46 6.39 0.48 -4.98
CA LEU A 46 4.97 0.14 -4.97
C LEU A 46 4.16 1.28 -5.60
N VAL A 47 3.46 1.03 -6.70
CA VAL A 47 2.48 2.00 -7.23
C VAL A 47 1.12 1.74 -6.59
N VAL A 48 0.58 2.73 -5.89
CA VAL A 48 -0.74 2.63 -5.25
C VAL A 48 -1.79 3.21 -6.17
N THR A 49 -2.84 2.44 -6.45
CA THR A 49 -3.98 2.87 -7.28
C THR A 49 -5.26 2.76 -6.48
N ASN A 50 -6.14 3.75 -6.60
CA ASN A 50 -7.46 3.70 -6.00
C ASN A 50 -8.29 2.58 -6.66
N ALA A 51 -8.86 1.68 -5.87
CA ALA A 51 -9.59 0.52 -6.40
C ALA A 51 -10.96 0.86 -7.03
N GLN A 52 -11.53 2.03 -6.73
CA GLN A 52 -12.86 2.45 -7.21
C GLN A 52 -12.75 3.30 -8.48
N SER A 53 -11.88 4.31 -8.48
CA SER A 53 -11.71 5.23 -9.61
C SER A 53 -10.60 4.79 -10.58
N ASN A 54 -9.79 3.81 -10.18
CA ASN A 54 -8.58 3.39 -10.91
C ASN A 54 -7.55 4.52 -11.10
N GLU A 55 -7.64 5.59 -10.31
CA GLU A 55 -6.70 6.71 -10.29
C GLU A 55 -5.42 6.32 -9.54
N GLY A 56 -4.27 6.44 -10.20
CA GLY A 56 -2.96 6.09 -9.65
C GLY A 56 -2.36 7.24 -8.85
N TRP A 57 -1.93 6.96 -7.62
CA TRP A 57 -1.24 7.92 -6.76
C TRP A 57 0.24 7.56 -6.69
N LEU A 58 1.09 8.39 -7.29
CA LEU A 58 2.54 8.30 -7.19
C LEU A 58 3.01 9.19 -6.03
N ALA A 59 3.30 8.59 -4.89
CA ALA A 59 4.11 9.25 -3.87
C ALA A 59 5.50 8.62 -3.89
N SER A 60 6.52 9.43 -4.13
CA SER A 60 7.90 9.00 -3.92
C SER A 60 8.09 8.77 -2.42
N ILE A 61 8.63 7.61 -2.06
CA ILE A 61 9.18 7.37 -0.73
C ILE A 61 10.46 8.18 -0.54
#